data_AF-A0AA49JD22-F1
#
_entry.id   AF-A0AA49JD22-F1
#
_cell.length_a   1.000
_cell.length_b   1.000
_cell.length_c   1.000
_cell.angle_alpha   90.00
_cell.angle_beta   90.00
_cell.angle_gamma   90.00
#
_symmetry.space_group_name_H-M   'P 1'
#
loop_
_entity.id
_entity.type
_entity.pdbx_description
1 polymer ?
#
loop_
_entity_poly.entity_id
_entity_poly.type
_entity_poly.pdbx_seq_one_letter_code
_entity_poly.pdbx_strand_id
1 'polypeptide(L)'
;MIDNQIKIYGSRIVIISKKSPKIVRFILTLLLVMSFLIPFIAFYVAIDYKIGFQFGIVIAFLIFWGIGFYILRVILWNTYGKEVLTLNADKVRYIADYKFFKDGYQELDTKDLRVEIVLDSNLPESKGYLKIHNRNDSIETVLKSKKNDLDILKHEINKWYNNI
;
A
#
# COMPACT_ATOMS: atom_id res chain seq x y z
N MET A 1 -17.20 16.66 -1.80
CA MET A 1 -17.44 15.32 -1.21
C MET A 1 -16.42 15.13 -0.11
N ILE A 2 -16.86 14.92 1.13
CA ILE A 2 -16.02 14.90 2.33
C ILE A 2 -15.01 13.74 2.21
N ASP A 3 -13.73 14.11 2.11
CA ASP A 3 -12.57 13.24 1.93
C ASP A 3 -12.23 12.59 3.29
N ASN A 4 -13.07 11.67 3.80
CA ASN A 4 -12.79 10.90 5.02
C ASN A 4 -11.73 9.81 4.74
N GLN A 5 -10.53 10.23 4.32
CA GLN A 5 -9.38 9.35 4.12
C GLN A 5 -8.82 8.85 5.46
N ILE A 6 -9.19 9.47 6.59
CA ILE A 6 -8.70 9.10 7.92
C ILE A 6 -9.86 8.61 8.78
N LYS A 7 -9.63 7.50 9.49
CA LYS A 7 -10.54 6.98 10.51
C LYS A 7 -9.74 6.63 11.76
N ILE A 8 -10.20 7.13 12.91
CA ILE A 8 -9.54 6.94 14.20
C ILE A 8 -10.46 6.10 15.09
N TYR A 9 -9.90 5.03 15.65
CA TYR A 9 -10.58 4.06 16.51
C TYR A 9 -9.74 3.84 17.77
N GLY A 10 -9.73 4.82 18.68
CA GLY A 10 -8.93 4.77 19.91
C GLY A 10 -7.44 4.63 19.58
N SER A 11 -6.85 3.48 19.90
CA SER A 11 -5.44 3.15 19.62
C SER A 11 -5.14 2.81 18.15
N ARG A 12 -6.16 2.69 17.29
CA ARG A 12 -5.98 2.33 15.88
C ARG A 12 -6.33 3.47 14.96
N ILE A 13 -5.36 3.89 14.16
CA ILE A 13 -5.53 4.92 13.12
C ILE A 13 -5.48 4.22 11.75
N VAL A 14 -6.44 4.53 10.89
CA VAL A 14 -6.56 3.96 9.55
C VAL A 14 -6.56 5.09 8.52
N ILE A 15 -5.59 5.06 7.61
CA ILE A 15 -5.47 6.00 6.49
C ILE A 15 -5.83 5.24 5.21
N ILE A 16 -6.82 5.70 4.46
CA ILE A 16 -7.41 4.99 3.30
C ILE A 16 -6.89 5.61 2.02
N SER A 17 -6.42 4.78 1.09
CA SER A 17 -5.94 5.24 -0.20
C SER A 17 -7.08 5.84 -1.03
N LYS A 18 -6.77 6.92 -1.77
CA LYS A 18 -7.72 7.47 -2.72
C LYS A 18 -7.94 6.47 -3.84
N LYS A 19 -9.19 6.10 -4.03
CA LYS A 19 -9.62 5.17 -5.08
C LYS A 19 -9.27 5.72 -6.47
N SER A 20 -8.48 4.97 -7.25
CA SER A 20 -8.20 5.32 -8.64
C SER A 20 -9.47 5.31 -9.50
N PRO A 21 -9.51 6.10 -10.59
CA PRO A 21 -10.64 6.12 -11.51
C PRO A 21 -11.00 4.73 -12.03
N LYS A 22 -12.30 4.49 -12.25
CA LYS A 22 -12.81 3.18 -12.71
C LYS A 22 -12.15 2.72 -14.01
N ILE A 23 -11.86 3.66 -14.93
CA ILE A 23 -11.19 3.35 -16.21
C ILE A 23 -9.78 2.79 -16.02
N VAL A 24 -8.99 3.36 -15.12
CA VAL A 24 -7.63 2.87 -14.82
C VAL A 24 -7.69 1.45 -14.28
N ARG A 25 -8.63 1.19 -13.36
CA ARG A 25 -8.83 -0.16 -12.81
C ARG A 25 -9.28 -1.15 -13.86
N PHE A 26 -10.16 -0.74 -14.78
CA PHE A 26 -10.61 -1.59 -15.87
C PHE A 26 -9.44 -1.98 -16.78
N ILE A 27 -8.62 -1.02 -17.21
CA ILE A 27 -7.43 -1.25 -18.04
C ILE A 27 -6.44 -2.20 -17.33
N LEU A 28 -6.14 -1.93 -16.05
CA LEU A 28 -5.25 -2.81 -15.28
C LEU A 28 -5.81 -4.23 -15.13
N THR A 29 -7.13 -4.37 -14.96
CA THR A 29 -7.78 -5.69 -14.86
C THR A 29 -7.71 -6.44 -16.19
N LEU A 30 -7.88 -5.75 -17.32
CA LEU A 30 -7.71 -6.35 -18.63
C LEU A 30 -6.28 -6.86 -18.84
N LEU A 31 -5.28 -6.03 -18.50
CA LEU A 31 -3.87 -6.41 -18.57
C LEU A 31 -3.55 -7.60 -17.66
N LEU A 32 -4.09 -7.62 -16.45
CA LEU A 32 -3.96 -8.75 -15.53
C LEU A 32 -4.46 -10.05 -16.17
N VAL A 33 -5.68 -10.03 -16.72
CA VAL A 33 -6.28 -11.20 -17.37
C VAL A 33 -5.41 -11.66 -18.55
N MET A 34 -4.94 -10.73 -19.38
CA MET A 34 -4.03 -11.05 -20.49
C MET A 34 -2.73 -11.69 -19.99
N SER A 35 -2.11 -11.15 -18.93
CA SER A 35 -0.89 -11.72 -18.36
C SER A 35 -1.08 -13.15 -17.87
N PHE A 36 -2.24 -13.51 -17.35
CA PHE A 36 -2.50 -14.90 -16.97
C PHE A 36 -2.84 -15.80 -18.16
N LEU A 37 -3.58 -15.30 -19.16
CA LEU A 37 -4.03 -16.10 -20.31
C LEU A 37 -2.95 -16.37 -21.36
N ILE A 38 -2.06 -15.41 -21.64
CA ILE A 38 -1.05 -15.53 -22.71
C ILE A 38 -0.19 -16.80 -22.54
N PRO A 39 0.37 -17.12 -21.34
CA PRO A 39 1.13 -18.36 -21.14
C PRO A 39 0.32 -19.62 -21.41
N PHE A 40 -0.98 -19.65 -21.05
CA PHE A 40 -1.85 -20.78 -21.34
C PHE A 40 -2.09 -20.96 -22.84
N ILE A 41 -2.32 -19.86 -23.56
CA ILE A 41 -2.48 -19.90 -25.02
C ILE A 41 -1.18 -20.39 -25.68
N ALA A 42 -0.02 -19.86 -25.27
CA ALA A 42 1.27 -20.28 -25.80
C ALA A 42 1.54 -21.77 -25.54
N PHE A 43 1.19 -22.25 -24.34
CA PHE A 43 1.30 -23.67 -24.00
C PHE A 43 0.37 -24.55 -24.85
N TYR A 44 -0.89 -24.13 -25.03
CA TYR A 44 -1.84 -24.82 -25.89
C TYR A 44 -1.33 -24.95 -27.33
N VAL A 45 -0.86 -23.84 -27.91
CA VAL A 45 -0.26 -23.81 -29.26
C VAL A 45 0.95 -24.74 -29.33
N ALA A 46 1.84 -24.75 -28.34
CA ALA A 46 3.01 -25.63 -28.34
C ALA A 46 2.64 -27.12 -28.37
N ILE A 47 1.55 -27.50 -27.70
CA ILE A 47 1.02 -28.87 -27.74
C ILE A 47 0.42 -29.20 -29.11
N ASP A 48 -0.43 -28.32 -29.64
CA ASP A 48 -1.15 -28.53 -30.90
C ASP A 48 -0.19 -28.73 -32.09
N TYR A 49 0.84 -27.87 -32.16
CA TYR A 49 1.88 -27.96 -33.19
C TYR A 49 2.96 -29.01 -32.90
N LYS A 50 2.81 -29.82 -31.83
CA LYS A 50 3.76 -30.87 -31.42
C LYS A 50 5.21 -30.36 -31.28
N ILE A 51 5.36 -29.11 -30.86
CA ILE A 51 6.65 -28.44 -30.66
C ILE A 51 7.40 -29.03 -29.44
N GLY A 52 6.71 -29.84 -28.62
CA GLY A 52 7.24 -30.45 -27.42
C GLY A 52 7.28 -29.46 -26.25
N PHE A 53 7.61 -29.95 -25.06
CA PHE A 53 7.76 -29.10 -23.88
C PHE A 53 9.07 -28.30 -23.99
N GLN A 54 8.95 -27.03 -24.32
CA GLN A 54 10.10 -26.12 -24.39
C GLN A 54 10.29 -25.39 -23.06
N PHE A 55 11.55 -25.29 -22.63
CA PHE A 55 11.91 -24.50 -21.44
C PHE A 55 11.46 -23.03 -21.56
N GLY A 56 11.36 -22.50 -22.78
CA GLY A 56 10.81 -21.16 -23.04
C GLY A 56 9.37 -20.97 -22.54
N ILE A 57 8.55 -22.02 -22.50
CA ILE A 57 7.20 -21.96 -21.95
C ILE A 57 7.26 -21.70 -20.44
N VAL A 58 8.13 -22.40 -19.71
CA VAL A 58 8.31 -22.19 -18.27
C VAL A 58 8.75 -20.77 -17.97
N ILE A 59 9.71 -20.25 -18.76
CA ILE A 59 10.15 -18.85 -18.66
C ILE A 59 8.98 -17.89 -18.92
N ALA A 60 8.17 -18.15 -19.94
CA ALA A 60 6.99 -17.33 -20.23
C ALA A 60 6.01 -17.32 -19.05
N PHE A 61 5.70 -18.48 -18.45
CA PHE A 61 4.87 -18.53 -17.24
C PHE A 61 5.45 -17.67 -16.11
N LEU A 62 6.74 -17.84 -15.79
CA LEU A 62 7.40 -17.08 -14.73
C LEU A 62 7.31 -15.56 -14.95
N ILE A 63 7.64 -15.09 -16.16
CA ILE A 63 7.65 -13.66 -16.48
C ILE A 63 6.22 -13.10 -16.44
N PHE A 64 5.29 -13.71 -17.18
CA PHE A 64 3.94 -13.19 -17.32
C PHE A 64 3.15 -13.27 -16.01
N TRP A 65 3.29 -14.35 -15.24
CA TRP A 65 2.63 -14.43 -13.94
C TRP A 65 3.29 -13.54 -12.89
N GLY A 66 4.61 -13.34 -12.95
CA GLY A 66 5.29 -12.34 -12.13
C GLY A 66 4.75 -10.92 -12.37
N ILE A 67 4.62 -10.54 -13.66
CA ILE A 67 4.00 -9.26 -14.06
C ILE A 67 2.53 -9.20 -13.62
N GLY A 68 1.76 -10.28 -13.87
CA GLY A 68 0.36 -10.36 -13.46
C GLY A 68 0.18 -10.19 -11.95
N PHE A 69 1.02 -10.83 -11.15
CA PHE A 69 1.00 -10.69 -9.69
C PHE A 69 1.32 -9.26 -9.25
N TYR A 70 2.29 -8.60 -9.89
CA TYR A 70 2.58 -7.19 -9.64
C TYR A 70 1.37 -6.28 -9.96
N ILE A 71 0.74 -6.49 -11.12
CA ILE A 71 -0.47 -5.74 -11.52
C ILE A 71 -1.60 -5.97 -10.50
N LEU A 72 -1.80 -7.21 -10.04
CA LEU A 72 -2.76 -7.54 -9.00
C LEU A 72 -2.50 -6.73 -7.72
N ARG A 73 -1.24 -6.66 -7.25
CA ARG A 73 -0.84 -5.85 -6.10
C ARG A 73 -1.20 -4.38 -6.28
N VAL A 74 -0.93 -3.82 -7.47
CA VAL A 74 -1.30 -2.43 -7.81
C VAL A 74 -2.83 -2.23 -7.80
N ILE A 75 -3.60 -3.13 -8.40
CA ILE A 75 -5.07 -3.06 -8.41
C ILE A 75 -5.63 -3.09 -6.99
N LEU A 76 -5.11 -3.98 -6.14
CA LEU A 76 -5.56 -4.14 -4.76
C LEU A 76 -5.26 -2.90 -3.93
N TRP A 77 -4.06 -2.33 -4.04
CA TRP A 77 -3.72 -1.06 -3.38
C TRP A 77 -4.63 0.09 -3.84
N ASN A 78 -4.83 0.20 -5.14
CA ASN A 78 -5.66 1.24 -5.75
C ASN A 78 -7.15 1.09 -5.41
N THR A 79 -7.59 -0.11 -4.99
CA THR A 79 -8.99 -0.45 -4.72
C THR A 79 -9.35 -0.46 -3.25
N TYR A 80 -8.50 -1.07 -2.44
CA TYR A 80 -8.72 -1.37 -1.03
C TYR A 80 -7.57 -0.92 -0.13
N GLY A 81 -6.48 -0.40 -0.69
CA GLY A 81 -5.27 -0.04 0.04
C GLY A 81 -5.59 0.89 1.20
N LYS A 82 -5.07 0.55 2.36
CA LYS A 82 -5.13 1.38 3.55
C LYS A 82 -3.91 1.11 4.41
N GLU A 83 -3.49 2.12 5.13
CA GLU A 83 -2.47 2.01 6.16
C GLU A 83 -3.14 1.89 7.51
N VAL A 84 -2.54 1.09 8.38
CA VAL A 84 -3.01 0.86 9.73
C VAL A 84 -1.86 1.14 10.68
N LEU A 85 -2.01 2.19 11.48
CA LEU A 85 -1.14 2.52 12.60
C LEU A 85 -1.83 2.03 13.87
N THR A 86 -1.14 1.20 14.66
CA THR A 86 -1.62 0.71 15.95
C THR A 86 -0.69 1.25 17.03
N LEU A 87 -1.23 2.09 17.91
CA LEU A 87 -0.54 2.70 19.03
C LEU A 87 -0.66 1.76 20.23
N ASN A 88 0.46 1.18 20.66
CA ASN A 88 0.57 0.49 21.94
C ASN A 88 1.48 1.30 22.87
N ALA A 89 1.47 0.98 24.17
CA ALA A 89 2.18 1.75 25.19
C ALA A 89 3.70 1.71 24.98
N ASP A 90 4.21 0.55 24.58
CA ASP A 90 5.62 0.25 24.35
C ASP A 90 6.03 0.36 22.87
N LYS A 91 5.07 0.21 21.94
CA LYS A 91 5.34 0.12 20.50
C LYS A 91 4.31 0.81 19.63
N VAL A 92 4.76 1.46 18.57
CA VAL A 92 3.94 1.84 17.40
C VAL A 92 4.11 0.77 16.33
N ARG A 93 3.00 0.24 15.80
CA ARG A 93 3.02 -0.72 14.68
C ARG A 93 2.40 -0.12 13.44
N TYR A 94 3.04 -0.31 12.30
CA TYR A 94 2.57 0.12 11.00
C TYR A 94 2.42 -1.07 10.04
N ILE A 95 1.31 -1.08 9.31
CA ILE A 95 0.99 -2.08 8.28
C ILE A 95 0.32 -1.42 7.08
N ALA A 96 0.78 -1.77 5.88
CA ALA A 96 0.03 -1.55 4.64
C ALA A 96 -0.91 -2.76 4.39
N ASP A 97 -2.22 -2.53 4.44
CA ASP A 97 -3.26 -3.54 4.29
C ASP A 97 -3.89 -3.45 2.88
N TYR A 98 -3.63 -4.47 2.07
CA TYR A 98 -4.13 -4.62 0.68
C TYR A 98 -5.42 -5.45 0.63
N LYS A 99 -6.10 -5.65 1.77
CA LYS A 99 -7.26 -6.51 2.01
C LYS A 99 -6.96 -8.01 1.95
N PHE A 100 -6.29 -8.49 0.90
CA PHE A 100 -5.96 -9.92 0.74
C PHE A 100 -4.60 -10.29 1.29
N PHE A 101 -3.71 -9.32 1.44
CA PHE A 101 -2.41 -9.50 2.08
C PHE A 101 -2.01 -8.23 2.81
N LYS A 102 -1.01 -8.37 3.68
CA LYS A 102 -0.40 -7.29 4.46
C LYS A 102 1.06 -7.18 4.07
N ASP A 103 1.58 -5.97 4.09
CA ASP A 103 2.95 -5.69 3.72
C ASP A 103 3.51 -4.51 4.53
N GLY A 104 4.82 -4.28 4.44
CA GLY A 104 5.48 -3.15 5.06
C GLY A 104 5.32 -3.11 6.58
N TYR A 105 5.30 -4.28 7.23
CA TYR A 105 5.24 -4.36 8.69
C TYR A 105 6.44 -3.65 9.30
N GLN A 106 6.19 -2.64 10.12
CA GLN A 106 7.23 -1.96 10.88
C GLN A 106 6.77 -1.80 12.32
N GLU A 107 7.70 -1.97 13.25
CA GLU A 107 7.50 -1.64 14.66
C GLU A 107 8.51 -0.59 15.09
N LEU A 108 8.09 0.28 15.99
CA LEU A 108 8.93 1.32 16.57
C LEU A 108 8.69 1.37 18.07
N ASP A 109 9.76 1.33 18.87
CA ASP A 109 9.68 1.55 20.32
C ASP A 109 9.25 3.00 20.62
N THR A 110 8.43 3.18 21.64
CA THR A 110 7.83 4.48 22.02
C THR A 110 8.77 5.38 22.83
N LYS A 111 9.96 4.90 23.20
CA LYS A 111 11.00 5.73 23.83
C LYS A 111 11.45 6.84 22.90
N ASP A 112 11.39 8.08 23.39
CA ASP A 112 11.74 9.30 22.65
C ASP A 112 10.98 9.44 21.30
N LEU A 113 9.72 8.98 21.27
CA LEU A 113 8.88 9.06 20.07
C LEU A 113 8.63 10.51 19.67
N ARG A 114 8.90 10.82 18.41
CA ARG A 114 8.60 12.11 17.78
C ARG A 114 7.78 11.91 16.52
N VAL A 115 6.80 12.81 16.35
CA VAL A 115 5.89 12.81 15.22
C VAL A 115 6.06 14.10 14.42
N GLU A 116 6.49 13.94 13.18
CA GLU A 116 6.76 15.03 12.23
C GLU A 116 5.87 14.93 11.00
N ILE A 117 5.56 16.08 10.43
CA ILE A 117 4.82 16.20 9.19
C ILE A 117 5.82 16.66 8.14
N VAL A 118 6.06 15.81 7.15
CA VAL A 118 6.95 16.12 6.04
C VAL A 118 6.09 16.49 4.84
N LEU A 119 6.11 17.77 4.47
CA LEU A 119 5.38 18.28 3.31
C LEU A 119 6.18 18.03 2.03
N ASP A 120 5.50 17.59 0.98
CA ASP A 120 6.11 17.39 -0.34
C ASP A 120 5.98 18.68 -1.15
N SER A 121 7.11 19.37 -1.34
CA SER A 121 7.20 20.64 -2.07
C SER A 121 6.86 20.51 -3.56
N ASN A 122 6.82 19.28 -4.11
CA ASN A 122 6.52 19.04 -5.52
C ASN A 122 5.03 18.86 -5.81
N LEU A 123 4.16 18.86 -4.80
CA LEU A 123 2.72 18.66 -4.99
C LEU A 123 1.95 19.98 -4.92
N PRO A 124 1.01 20.25 -5.87
CA PRO A 124 0.29 21.53 -6.00
C PRO A 124 -0.76 21.80 -4.91
N GLU A 125 -0.82 20.97 -3.87
CA GLU A 125 -1.61 21.16 -2.67
C GLU A 125 -0.68 20.73 -1.54
N SER A 126 -0.65 21.45 -0.40
CA SER A 126 0.19 21.19 0.78
C SER A 126 -0.07 19.80 1.39
N LYS A 127 0.31 18.77 0.63
CA LYS A 127 0.22 17.36 0.95
C LYS A 127 1.57 16.93 1.45
N GLY A 128 1.52 16.04 2.41
CA GLY A 128 2.70 15.48 3.02
C GLY A 128 2.43 14.07 3.50
N TYR A 129 3.35 13.58 4.27
CA TYR A 129 3.23 12.31 4.96
C TYR A 129 3.63 12.49 6.42
N LEU A 130 3.19 11.54 7.24
CA LEU A 130 3.54 11.48 8.65
C LEU A 130 4.82 10.66 8.80
N LYS A 131 5.79 11.21 9.53
CA LYS A 131 7.01 10.52 9.94
C LYS A 131 6.99 10.37 11.45
N ILE A 132 6.90 9.13 11.92
CA ILE A 132 7.01 8.76 13.33
C ILE A 132 8.39 8.17 13.51
N HIS A 133 9.22 8.75 14.37
CA HIS A 133 10.59 8.29 14.55
C HIS A 133 10.99 8.30 16.03
N ASN A 134 11.97 7.47 16.37
CA ASN A 134 12.72 7.57 17.61
C ASN A 134 14.19 7.87 17.27
N ARG A 135 15.12 7.63 18.21
CA ARG A 135 16.55 7.88 17.95
C ARG A 135 17.15 6.97 16.88
N ASN A 136 16.63 5.76 16.71
CA ASN A 136 17.27 4.71 15.91
C ASN A 136 16.50 4.38 14.64
N ASP A 137 15.18 4.48 14.66
CA ASP A 137 14.28 3.97 13.63
C ASP A 137 13.19 4.99 13.28
N SER A 138 12.59 4.83 12.11
CA SER A 138 11.48 5.66 11.66
C SER A 138 10.46 4.90 10.82
N ILE A 139 9.20 5.18 11.06
CA ILE A 139 8.04 4.77 10.28
C ILE A 139 7.55 5.98 9.48
N GLU A 140 7.45 5.80 8.16
CA GLU A 140 6.91 6.81 7.24
C GLU A 140 5.63 6.28 6.59
N THR A 141 4.54 7.06 6.66
CA THR A 141 3.31 6.73 5.94
C THR A 141 3.53 6.91 4.44
N VAL A 142 3.05 5.99 3.62
CA VAL A 142 3.20 6.03 2.16
C VAL A 142 2.08 6.88 1.53
N LEU A 143 0.92 6.95 2.17
CA LEU A 143 -0.23 7.72 1.72
C LEU A 143 -0.09 9.20 2.05
N LYS A 144 0.05 10.01 0.99
CA LYS A 144 0.12 11.46 1.11
C LYS A 144 -1.26 12.05 1.41
N SER A 145 -1.34 12.79 2.52
CA SER A 145 -2.59 13.39 3.02
C SER A 145 -2.46 14.92 3.10
N LYS A 146 -3.58 15.63 3.20
CA LYS A 146 -3.56 17.10 3.35
C LYS A 146 -2.93 17.49 4.68
N LYS A 147 -2.25 18.63 4.74
CA LYS A 147 -1.65 19.14 5.98
C LYS A 147 -2.62 19.14 7.17
N ASN A 148 -3.84 19.63 6.99
CA ASN A 148 -4.85 19.67 8.05
C ASN A 148 -5.18 18.27 8.62
N ASP A 149 -5.24 17.28 7.75
CA ASP A 149 -5.51 15.89 8.11
C ASP A 149 -4.31 15.29 8.89
N LEU A 150 -3.08 15.64 8.49
CA LEU A 150 -1.85 15.25 9.17
C LEU A 150 -1.70 15.94 10.54
N ASP A 151 -2.12 17.20 10.67
CA ASP A 151 -2.12 17.94 11.93
C ASP A 151 -3.06 17.28 12.95
N ILE A 152 -4.24 16.83 12.50
CA ILE A 152 -5.18 16.04 13.33
C ILE A 152 -4.53 14.73 13.79
N LEU A 153 -3.89 13.99 12.88
CA LEU A 153 -3.20 12.74 13.24
C LEU A 153 -2.09 12.96 14.26
N LYS A 154 -1.25 13.98 14.04
CA LYS A 154 -0.17 14.32 14.96
C LYS A 154 -0.72 14.67 16.34
N HIS A 155 -1.80 15.44 16.40
CA HIS A 155 -2.44 15.79 17.67
C HIS A 155 -2.97 14.55 18.41
N GLU A 156 -3.69 13.66 17.71
CA GLU A 156 -4.27 12.45 18.32
C GLU A 156 -3.20 11.47 18.80
N ILE A 157 -2.11 11.28 18.06
CA ILE A 157 -0.99 10.43 18.49
C ILE A 157 -0.33 11.00 19.74
N ASN A 158 -0.02 12.31 19.76
CA ASN A 158 0.58 12.95 20.93
C ASN A 158 -0.35 12.90 22.15
N LYS A 159 -1.65 13.11 21.95
CA LYS A 159 -2.67 13.01 23.00
C LYS A 159 -2.73 11.60 23.58
N TRP A 160 -2.62 10.56 22.76
CA TRP A 160 -2.64 9.17 23.22
C TRP A 160 -1.46 8.87 24.14
N TYR A 161 -0.24 9.25 23.73
CA TYR A 161 0.98 9.01 24.51
C TYR A 161 1.13 9.91 25.75
N ASN A 162 0.53 11.10 25.77
CA ASN A 162 0.54 11.97 26.95
C ASN A 162 -0.45 11.52 28.05
N ASN A 163 -1.40 10.64 27.74
CA ASN A 163 -2.44 10.17 28.67
C ASN A 163 -2.17 8.76 29.24
N ILE A 164 -1.00 8.18 28.94
CA ILE A 164 -0.56 6.85 29.39
C ILE A 164 0.70 7.03 30.23
#